data_AF-A0A8I1L1U4-F1
#
_entry.id   AF-A0A8I1L1U4-F1
#
_cell.length_a   1.000
_cell.length_b   1.000
_cell.length_c   1.000
_cell.angle_alpha   90.00
_cell.angle_beta   90.00
_cell.angle_gamma   90.00
#
_symmetry.space_group_name_H-M   'P 1'
#
loop_
_entity.id
_entity.type
_entity.pdbx_description
1 polymer ?
#
loop_
_entity_poly.entity_id
_entity_poly.type
_entity_poly.pdbx_seq_one_letter_code
_entity_poly.pdbx_strand_id
1 'polypeptide(L)'
;MLEKYIKTTESEHTKELFGLANGREKVIINITNLKDHPVWDTSFFSDKEKEIILNKLETVEVLVSNEDSVSNTNNFFNLLVSHVSYLNDDLNELYKLKDKASGSYIHVKKNNNSDVPYISSIKTRLPIDQYQQVLLTRVKFSIESLLDVAKQFNKLYEALNKTLPPYLQDLMTRVNDELVSFRRLRNIADNARTENIYNNAVTKYRKLEENYRLFFYCGIAIILFLSVGLLTLKQILVPHIFSIVEFWAVKASILLVGITLISYFLKQSTHYQRLADQNYQTQVELQAYPSFMESIPTEEAANVRKELALKYFGREVDGTAHKDMSNLISDQMKSTTEMVKATTEAIKNLKG
;
A
#
# COMPACT_ATOMS: atom_id res chain seq x y z
N MET A 1 -13.24 -10.71 2.22
CA MET A 1 -14.68 -11.03 2.43
C MET A 1 -15.08 -10.95 3.90
N LEU A 2 -14.28 -11.44 4.86
CA LEU A 2 -14.59 -11.40 6.30
C LEU A 2 -14.65 -9.96 6.89
N GLU A 3 -13.73 -9.07 6.53
CA GLU A 3 -13.74 -7.65 6.96
C GLU A 3 -14.95 -6.87 6.45
N LYS A 4 -15.48 -7.25 5.28
CA LYS A 4 -16.68 -6.62 4.69
C LYS A 4 -17.95 -7.07 5.42
N TYR A 5 -17.96 -8.28 5.99
CA TYR A 5 -19.08 -8.77 6.78
C TYR A 5 -19.09 -8.15 8.18
N ILE A 6 -17.94 -8.10 8.86
CA ILE A 6 -17.83 -7.59 10.25
C ILE A 6 -18.16 -6.09 10.35
N LYS A 7 -17.76 -5.26 9.37
CA LYS A 7 -18.13 -3.84 9.34
C LYS A 7 -19.62 -3.57 9.11
N THR A 8 -20.36 -4.54 8.57
CA THR A 8 -21.77 -4.32 8.20
C THR A 8 -22.71 -4.74 9.34
N THR A 9 -22.47 -5.87 9.98
CA THR A 9 -23.32 -6.39 11.06
C THR A 9 -23.19 -5.64 12.39
N GLU A 10 -22.01 -5.11 12.72
CA GLU A 10 -21.82 -4.37 13.98
C GLU A 10 -22.42 -2.96 13.93
N SER A 11 -22.51 -2.37 12.72
CA SER A 11 -23.13 -1.06 12.45
C SER A 11 -24.65 -1.10 12.46
N GLU A 12 -25.29 -2.11 11.85
CA GLU A 12 -26.77 -2.16 11.77
C GLU A 12 -27.42 -2.52 13.11
N HIS A 13 -26.86 -3.47 13.85
CA HIS A 13 -27.49 -3.95 15.08
C HIS A 13 -27.42 -2.93 16.23
N THR A 14 -26.34 -2.15 16.33
CA THR A 14 -26.26 -1.01 17.26
C THR A 14 -27.15 0.17 16.84
N LYS A 15 -27.37 0.41 15.54
CA LYS A 15 -28.26 1.48 15.06
C LYS A 15 -29.73 1.23 15.40
N GLU A 16 -30.17 -0.04 15.36
CA GLU A 16 -31.49 -0.44 15.85
C GLU A 16 -31.62 -0.34 17.37
N LEU A 17 -30.61 -0.81 18.13
CA LEU A 17 -30.68 -0.90 19.59
C LEU A 17 -30.81 0.45 20.30
N PHE A 18 -30.32 1.54 19.69
CA PHE A 18 -30.42 2.90 20.22
C PHE A 18 -31.57 3.73 19.59
N GLY A 19 -32.42 3.13 18.75
CA GLY A 19 -33.49 3.85 18.05
C GLY A 19 -32.99 4.92 17.06
N LEU A 20 -31.70 4.85 16.69
CA LEU A 20 -30.99 5.80 15.83
C LEU A 20 -31.22 5.53 14.35
N ALA A 21 -31.87 4.42 13.99
CA ALA A 21 -32.33 4.16 12.62
C ALA A 21 -33.66 4.92 12.33
N ASN A 22 -33.76 5.49 11.13
CA ASN A 22 -34.95 6.13 10.56
C ASN A 22 -35.45 7.41 11.27
N GLY A 23 -34.56 8.17 11.91
CA GLY A 23 -34.92 9.46 12.53
C GLY A 23 -35.65 10.38 11.55
N ARG A 24 -35.19 10.46 10.30
CA ARG A 24 -35.80 11.28 9.25
C ARG A 24 -37.25 10.89 8.93
N GLU A 25 -37.49 9.60 8.71
CA GLU A 25 -38.82 9.06 8.44
C GLU A 25 -39.78 9.34 9.61
N LYS A 26 -39.30 9.18 10.85
CA LYS A 26 -40.06 9.52 12.06
C LYS A 26 -40.41 11.01 12.12
N VAL A 27 -39.48 11.90 11.75
CA VAL A 27 -39.75 13.35 11.69
C VAL A 27 -40.83 13.65 10.66
N ILE A 28 -40.73 13.08 9.45
CA ILE A 28 -41.71 13.28 8.37
C ILE A 28 -43.09 12.82 8.83
N ILE A 29 -43.21 11.57 9.32
CA ILE A 29 -44.48 11.03 9.84
C ILE A 29 -45.06 11.93 10.93
N ASN A 30 -44.24 12.39 11.87
CA ASN A 30 -44.72 13.25 12.95
C ASN A 30 -45.16 14.63 12.45
N ILE A 31 -44.48 15.21 11.45
CA ILE A 31 -44.92 16.48 10.83
C ILE A 31 -46.23 16.28 10.07
N THR A 32 -46.40 15.17 9.35
CA THR A 32 -47.68 14.83 8.70
C THR A 32 -48.80 14.74 9.74
N ASN A 33 -48.57 14.02 10.85
CA ASN A 33 -49.52 13.92 11.95
C ASN A 33 -49.86 15.29 12.57
N LEU A 34 -48.88 16.19 12.67
CA LEU A 34 -49.13 17.57 13.12
C LEU A 34 -50.01 18.32 12.13
N LYS A 35 -49.80 18.20 10.82
CA LYS A 35 -50.62 18.87 9.79
C LYS A 35 -52.07 18.38 9.82
N ASP A 36 -52.28 17.10 10.09
CA ASP A 36 -53.60 16.46 10.13
C ASP A 36 -54.28 16.54 11.50
N HIS A 37 -53.69 17.25 12.47
CA HIS A 37 -54.19 17.29 13.84
C HIS A 37 -55.56 18.00 13.95
N PRO A 38 -56.56 17.43 14.67
CA PRO A 38 -57.94 17.97 14.69
C PRO A 38 -58.08 19.34 15.38
N VAL A 39 -57.02 19.83 16.03
CA VAL A 39 -56.99 21.17 16.63
C VAL A 39 -57.11 22.28 15.59
N TRP A 40 -56.75 22.01 14.34
CA TRP A 40 -56.84 23.01 13.26
C TRP A 40 -58.28 23.29 12.83
N ASP A 41 -59.25 22.48 13.25
CA ASP A 41 -60.67 22.68 12.96
C ASP A 41 -61.41 23.35 14.12
N THR A 42 -60.68 23.71 15.18
CA THR A 42 -61.22 24.46 16.33
C THR A 42 -61.15 25.97 16.07
N SER A 43 -61.93 26.74 16.84
CA SER A 43 -61.91 28.21 16.80
C SER A 43 -60.65 28.86 17.40
N PHE A 44 -59.65 28.06 17.81
CA PHE A 44 -58.41 28.56 18.42
C PHE A 44 -57.50 29.29 17.43
N PHE A 45 -57.64 29.01 16.14
CA PHE A 45 -56.86 29.63 15.06
C PHE A 45 -57.82 30.25 14.05
N SER A 46 -57.51 31.44 13.57
CA SER A 46 -58.18 31.99 12.39
C SER A 46 -57.75 31.22 11.13
N ASP A 47 -58.60 31.21 10.07
CA ASP A 47 -58.28 30.53 8.81
C ASP A 47 -56.93 30.97 8.22
N LYS A 48 -56.62 32.27 8.34
CA LYS A 48 -55.35 32.85 7.92
C LYS A 48 -54.16 32.35 8.75
N GLU A 49 -54.32 32.19 10.06
CA GLU A 49 -53.26 31.66 10.92
C GLU A 49 -53.02 30.18 10.65
N LYS A 50 -54.09 29.40 10.43
CA LYS A 50 -54.02 28.00 10.03
C LYS A 50 -53.21 27.85 8.74
N GLU A 51 -53.52 28.62 7.71
CA GLU A 51 -52.79 28.60 6.44
C GLU A 51 -51.29 28.90 6.62
N ILE A 52 -50.96 29.96 7.38
CA ILE A 52 -49.56 30.33 7.64
C ILE A 52 -48.81 29.22 8.37
N ILE A 53 -49.44 28.60 9.38
CA ILE A 53 -48.81 27.54 10.17
C ILE A 53 -48.61 26.27 9.34
N LEU A 54 -49.62 25.85 8.58
CA LEU A 54 -49.53 24.66 7.74
C LEU A 54 -48.45 24.82 6.65
N ASN A 55 -48.35 25.99 6.02
CA ASN A 55 -47.29 26.28 5.06
C ASN A 55 -45.88 26.21 5.69
N LYS A 56 -45.73 26.64 6.95
CA LYS A 56 -44.45 26.49 7.67
C LYS A 56 -44.12 25.03 7.94
N LEU A 57 -45.09 24.22 8.36
CA LEU A 57 -44.89 22.79 8.57
C LEU A 57 -44.55 22.06 7.27
N GLU A 58 -45.22 22.42 6.16
CA GLU A 58 -44.90 21.91 4.82
C GLU A 58 -43.49 22.31 4.39
N THR A 59 -43.06 23.55 4.67
CA THR A 59 -41.68 23.98 4.43
C THR A 59 -40.68 23.12 5.22
N VAL A 60 -40.97 22.81 6.50
CA VAL A 60 -40.11 21.91 7.30
C VAL A 60 -40.10 20.50 6.70
N GLU A 61 -41.24 19.97 6.29
CA GLU A 61 -41.36 18.66 5.67
C GLU A 61 -40.50 18.56 4.40
N VAL A 62 -40.56 19.56 3.51
CA VAL A 62 -39.72 19.61 2.29
C VAL A 62 -38.23 19.69 2.64
N LEU A 63 -37.87 20.53 3.62
CA LEU A 63 -36.49 20.69 4.08
C LEU A 63 -35.92 19.42 4.72
N VAL A 64 -36.76 18.59 5.35
CA VAL A 64 -36.39 17.30 5.94
C VAL A 64 -36.43 16.18 4.90
N SER A 65 -37.29 16.29 3.88
CA SER A 65 -37.49 15.28 2.85
C SER A 65 -36.47 15.32 1.71
N ASN A 66 -35.50 16.22 1.74
CA ASN A 66 -34.44 16.24 0.72
C ASN A 66 -33.51 15.01 0.87
N GLU A 67 -33.45 14.15 -0.15
CA GLU A 67 -32.86 12.80 -0.09
C GLU A 67 -31.34 12.74 0.03
N ASP A 68 -30.65 13.83 -0.24
CA ASP A 68 -29.18 13.85 -0.31
C ASP A 68 -28.49 13.68 1.06
N SER A 69 -29.22 13.69 2.18
CA SER A 69 -28.62 13.66 3.52
C SER A 69 -28.15 12.24 3.92
N VAL A 70 -26.83 12.04 3.97
CA VAL A 70 -26.12 10.80 4.36
C VAL A 70 -26.44 10.37 5.81
N SER A 71 -26.28 9.08 6.11
CA SER A 71 -26.56 8.35 7.36
C SER A 71 -26.07 8.93 8.71
N ASN A 72 -25.29 10.02 8.72
CA ASN A 72 -24.82 10.69 9.94
C ASN A 72 -25.73 11.83 10.43
N THR A 73 -26.86 12.07 9.76
CA THR A 73 -27.86 13.08 10.16
C THR A 73 -28.87 12.59 11.20
N ASN A 74 -28.80 11.32 11.61
CA ASN A 74 -29.74 10.71 12.54
C ASN A 74 -29.83 11.44 13.88
N ASN A 75 -28.72 11.96 14.43
CA ASN A 75 -28.75 12.72 15.68
C ASN A 75 -29.52 14.05 15.53
N PHE A 76 -29.38 14.72 14.38
CA PHE A 76 -30.15 15.92 14.08
C PHE A 76 -31.64 15.61 13.94
N PHE A 77 -31.98 14.56 13.19
CA PHE A 77 -33.36 14.14 13.04
C PHE A 77 -33.97 13.69 14.37
N ASN A 78 -33.22 13.04 15.26
CA ASN A 78 -33.72 12.68 16.59
C ASN A 78 -34.03 13.91 17.46
N LEU A 79 -33.21 14.98 17.38
CA LEU A 79 -33.54 16.25 18.04
C LEU A 79 -34.83 16.87 17.47
N LEU A 80 -35.03 16.79 16.16
CA LEU A 80 -36.29 17.20 15.52
C LEU A 80 -37.45 16.32 15.96
N VAL A 81 -37.29 15.00 16.08
CA VAL A 81 -38.33 14.08 16.58
C VAL A 81 -38.80 14.52 17.95
N SER A 82 -37.87 14.81 18.87
CA SER A 82 -38.22 15.30 20.21
C SER A 82 -38.99 16.62 20.15
N HIS A 83 -38.53 17.58 19.35
CA HIS A 83 -39.20 18.88 19.20
C HIS A 83 -40.63 18.73 18.65
N VAL A 84 -40.80 17.90 17.61
CA VAL A 84 -42.11 17.63 16.99
C VAL A 84 -43.03 16.87 17.96
N SER A 85 -42.49 15.97 18.78
CA SER A 85 -43.26 15.27 19.83
C SER A 85 -43.79 16.24 20.89
N TYR A 86 -42.97 17.17 21.39
CA TYR A 86 -43.43 18.18 22.35
C TYR A 86 -44.50 19.09 21.76
N LEU A 87 -44.35 19.48 20.49
CA LEU A 87 -45.36 20.25 19.79
C LEU A 87 -46.69 19.47 19.67
N ASN A 88 -46.62 18.17 19.40
CA ASN A 88 -47.80 17.32 19.33
C ASN A 88 -48.50 17.21 20.70
N ASP A 89 -47.74 17.09 21.79
CA ASP A 89 -48.29 17.09 23.15
C ASP A 89 -49.01 18.42 23.45
N ASP A 90 -48.44 19.55 23.04
CA ASP A 90 -49.02 20.88 23.18
C ASP A 90 -50.34 21.03 22.41
N LEU A 91 -50.39 20.54 21.17
CA LEU A 91 -51.62 20.54 20.35
C LEU A 91 -52.70 19.64 20.96
N ASN A 92 -52.32 18.48 21.50
CA ASN A 92 -53.23 17.58 22.19
C ASN A 92 -53.79 18.20 23.47
N GLU A 93 -52.97 18.90 24.25
CA GLU A 93 -53.42 19.66 25.42
C GLU A 93 -54.39 20.77 25.03
N LEU A 94 -54.07 21.53 23.98
CA LEU A 94 -54.93 22.58 23.46
C LEU A 94 -56.28 22.02 22.99
N TYR A 95 -56.29 20.90 22.26
CA TYR A 95 -57.50 20.24 21.79
C TYR A 95 -58.42 19.79 22.94
N LYS A 96 -57.88 19.34 24.07
CA LYS A 96 -58.65 18.99 25.28
C LYS A 96 -59.38 20.18 25.91
N LEU A 97 -59.06 21.42 25.52
CA LEU A 97 -59.70 22.64 26.03
C LEU A 97 -60.90 23.07 25.20
N LYS A 98 -61.13 22.49 24.01
CA LYS A 98 -62.16 22.95 23.06
C LYS A 98 -63.58 23.01 23.63
N ASP A 99 -63.91 22.09 24.55
CA ASP A 99 -65.27 21.94 25.12
C ASP A 99 -65.38 22.49 26.55
N LYS A 100 -64.33 23.11 27.10
CA LYS A 100 -64.34 23.59 28.50
C LYS A 100 -64.89 25.01 28.59
N ALA A 101 -65.94 25.20 29.39
CA ALA A 101 -66.54 26.50 29.62
C ALA A 101 -65.58 27.50 30.31
N SER A 102 -65.58 28.76 29.85
CA SER A 102 -64.90 29.87 30.52
C SER A 102 -65.37 29.98 31.97
N GLY A 103 -64.43 29.89 32.91
CA GLY A 103 -64.68 29.93 34.36
C GLY A 103 -64.21 28.67 35.13
N SER A 104 -63.86 27.59 34.44
CA SER A 104 -63.25 26.42 35.08
C SER A 104 -61.74 26.63 35.31
N TYR A 105 -61.17 25.94 36.31
CA TYR A 105 -59.74 26.00 36.63
C TYR A 105 -59.07 24.67 36.31
N ILE A 106 -57.85 24.71 35.75
CA ILE A 106 -57.08 23.49 35.46
C ILE A 106 -56.07 23.26 36.58
N HIS A 107 -56.03 22.03 37.09
CA HIS A 107 -54.94 21.56 37.93
C HIS A 107 -53.80 21.08 37.03
N VAL A 108 -52.75 21.90 36.89
CA VAL A 108 -51.50 21.46 36.24
C VAL A 108 -50.86 20.40 37.13
N LYS A 109 -50.85 19.15 36.67
CA LYS A 109 -50.22 18.03 37.38
C LYS A 109 -48.79 17.87 36.86
N LYS A 110 -47.84 17.84 37.79
CA LYS A 110 -46.39 17.68 37.57
C LYS A 110 -46.11 16.43 36.73
N ASN A 111 -45.31 16.56 35.67
CA ASN A 111 -44.63 15.41 35.05
C ASN A 111 -43.19 15.41 35.59
N ASN A 112 -42.80 14.36 36.32
CA ASN A 112 -41.56 14.31 37.11
C ASN A 112 -40.29 13.97 36.30
N ASN A 113 -40.37 13.82 34.98
CA ASN A 113 -39.31 13.17 34.20
C ASN A 113 -38.50 14.11 33.29
N SER A 114 -38.47 15.43 33.52
CA SER A 114 -37.62 16.35 32.76
C SER A 114 -36.74 17.21 33.68
N ASP A 115 -35.45 16.90 33.72
CA ASP A 115 -34.38 17.64 34.42
C ASP A 115 -34.02 18.96 33.72
N VAL A 116 -35.02 19.74 33.29
CA VAL A 116 -34.80 21.08 32.74
C VAL A 116 -35.22 22.11 33.79
N PRO A 117 -34.33 23.04 34.21
CA PRO A 117 -34.62 23.97 35.27
C PRO A 117 -35.35 25.19 34.71
N TYR A 118 -36.69 25.12 34.58
CA TYR A 118 -37.48 26.34 34.46
C TYR A 118 -38.74 26.29 35.33
N ILE A 119 -38.77 27.24 36.29
CA ILE A 119 -39.87 27.67 37.17
C ILE A 119 -40.27 26.65 38.26
N SER A 120 -39.62 26.80 39.41
CA SER A 120 -40.09 26.26 40.69
C SER A 120 -41.47 26.83 41.05
N SER A 121 -42.46 25.94 41.03
CA SER A 121 -43.70 25.95 41.82
C SER A 121 -44.42 27.30 42.02
N ILE A 122 -45.41 27.55 41.15
CA ILE A 122 -46.62 28.27 41.55
C ILE A 122 -47.79 27.34 41.24
N LYS A 123 -48.53 26.89 42.27
CA LYS A 123 -49.87 26.30 42.09
C LYS A 123 -50.84 27.43 41.74
N THR A 124 -50.67 28.04 40.58
CA THR A 124 -51.60 29.04 40.08
C THR A 124 -52.75 28.30 39.42
N ARG A 125 -53.94 28.44 40.02
CA ARG A 125 -55.19 28.25 39.29
C ARG A 125 -55.24 29.33 38.22
N LEU A 126 -54.70 29.04 37.04
CA LEU A 126 -54.89 29.93 35.90
C LEU A 126 -56.34 29.79 35.40
N PRO A 127 -57.04 30.91 35.15
CA PRO A 127 -58.22 30.90 34.31
C PRO A 127 -57.92 30.15 33.00
N ILE A 128 -58.84 29.31 32.54
CA ILE A 128 -58.67 28.54 31.28
C ILE A 128 -58.23 29.43 30.12
N ASP A 129 -58.78 30.64 30.04
CA ASP A 129 -58.46 31.59 28.98
C ASP A 129 -56.97 32.00 29.01
N GLN A 130 -56.38 32.18 30.20
CA GLN A 130 -54.94 32.49 30.33
C GLN A 130 -54.08 31.28 29.99
N TYR A 131 -54.48 30.07 30.41
CA TYR A 131 -53.75 28.84 30.08
C TYR A 131 -53.76 28.55 28.57
N GLN A 132 -54.92 28.74 27.92
CA GLN A 132 -55.08 28.61 26.48
C GLN A 132 -54.19 29.58 25.71
N GLN A 133 -54.10 30.85 26.13
CA GLN A 133 -53.22 31.84 25.49
C GLN A 133 -51.73 31.48 25.64
N VAL A 134 -51.32 30.93 26.79
CA VAL A 134 -49.96 30.43 27.00
C VAL A 134 -49.65 29.27 26.06
N LEU A 135 -50.56 28.30 25.92
CA LEU A 135 -50.40 27.17 24.99
C LEU A 135 -50.34 27.63 23.54
N LEU A 136 -51.23 28.53 23.12
CA LEU A 136 -51.24 29.10 21.77
C LEU A 136 -49.92 29.81 21.44
N THR A 137 -49.40 30.58 22.38
CA THR A 137 -48.10 31.26 22.23
C THR A 137 -46.96 30.25 22.13
N ARG A 138 -46.97 29.20 22.96
CA ARG A 138 -45.97 28.13 22.93
C ARG A 138 -45.98 27.37 21.61
N VAL A 139 -47.14 26.96 21.13
CA VAL A 139 -47.32 26.29 19.83
C VAL A 139 -46.76 27.16 18.69
N LYS A 140 -47.16 28.44 18.62
CA LYS A 140 -46.67 29.37 17.60
C LYS A 140 -45.14 29.51 17.64
N PHE A 141 -44.56 29.66 18.84
CA PHE A 141 -43.12 29.79 19.00
C PHE A 141 -42.37 28.50 18.63
N SER A 142 -42.87 27.33 19.05
CA SER A 142 -42.28 26.03 18.72
C SER A 142 -42.25 25.76 17.21
N ILE A 143 -43.31 26.15 16.48
CA ILE A 143 -43.34 26.01 15.01
C ILE A 143 -42.31 26.91 14.34
N GLU A 144 -42.16 28.16 14.80
CA GLU A 144 -41.12 29.06 14.28
C GLU A 144 -39.72 28.55 14.59
N SER A 145 -39.50 28.05 15.81
CA SER A 145 -38.22 27.46 16.20
C SER A 145 -37.89 26.22 15.36
N LEU A 146 -38.88 25.36 15.10
CA LEU A 146 -38.71 24.17 14.26
C LEU A 146 -38.28 24.55 12.84
N LEU A 147 -38.94 25.57 12.26
CA LEU A 147 -38.61 26.08 10.94
C LEU A 147 -37.21 26.68 10.87
N ASP A 148 -36.82 27.47 11.87
CA ASP A 148 -35.49 28.08 11.91
C ASP A 148 -34.39 27.03 12.03
N VAL A 149 -34.56 26.05 12.91
CA VAL A 149 -33.62 24.92 13.06
C VAL A 149 -33.47 24.14 11.75
N ALA A 150 -34.59 23.83 11.07
CA ALA A 150 -34.56 23.13 9.79
C ALA A 150 -33.85 23.93 8.69
N LYS A 151 -34.02 25.25 8.66
CA LYS A 151 -33.33 26.15 7.72
C LYS A 151 -31.84 26.26 8.00
N GLN A 152 -31.45 26.45 9.26
CA GLN A 152 -30.04 26.53 9.64
C GLN A 152 -29.28 25.24 9.33
N PHE A 153 -29.90 24.10 9.59
CA PHE A 153 -29.33 22.80 9.27
C PHE A 153 -29.09 22.63 7.77
N ASN A 154 -30.09 22.94 6.93
CA ASN A 154 -29.93 22.82 5.47
C ASN A 154 -28.84 23.75 4.93
N LYS A 155 -28.75 24.99 5.42
CA LYS A 155 -27.67 25.91 5.05
C LYS A 155 -26.28 25.36 5.41
N LEU A 156 -26.15 24.78 6.61
CA LEU A 156 -24.90 24.17 7.05
C LEU A 156 -24.56 22.93 6.20
N TYR A 157 -25.56 22.10 5.93
CA TYR A 157 -25.42 20.91 5.10
C TYR A 157 -24.96 21.27 3.68
N GLU A 158 -25.60 22.26 3.05
CA GLU A 158 -25.22 22.75 1.72
C GLU A 158 -23.78 23.32 1.73
N ALA A 159 -23.43 24.13 2.73
CA ALA A 159 -22.09 24.68 2.86
C ALA A 159 -21.02 23.59 3.01
N LEU A 160 -21.30 22.56 3.82
CA LEU A 160 -20.41 21.40 3.98
C LEU A 160 -20.31 20.59 2.69
N ASN A 161 -21.43 20.29 2.04
CA ASN A 161 -21.44 19.48 0.83
C ASN A 161 -20.81 20.21 -0.38
N LYS A 162 -20.78 21.55 -0.35
CA LYS A 162 -20.08 22.35 -1.36
C LYS A 162 -18.57 22.42 -1.14
N THR A 163 -18.11 22.36 0.11
CA THR A 163 -16.70 22.61 0.46
C THR A 163 -15.91 21.33 0.68
N LEU A 164 -16.51 20.33 1.33
CA LEU A 164 -15.81 19.14 1.77
C LEU A 164 -15.48 18.17 0.61
N PRO A 165 -16.39 17.84 -0.32
CA PRO A 165 -16.05 16.97 -1.45
C PRO A 165 -14.90 17.47 -2.32
N PRO A 166 -14.87 18.74 -2.79
CA PRO A 166 -13.75 19.21 -3.61
C PRO A 166 -12.44 19.27 -2.82
N TYR A 167 -12.48 19.62 -1.52
CA TYR A 167 -11.30 19.58 -0.66
C TYR A 167 -10.74 18.16 -0.50
N LEU A 168 -11.61 17.17 -0.26
CA LEU A 168 -11.21 15.78 -0.15
C LEU A 168 -10.68 15.23 -1.49
N GLN A 169 -11.30 15.61 -2.60
CA GLN A 169 -10.84 15.22 -3.93
C GLN A 169 -9.46 15.81 -4.26
N ASP A 170 -9.24 17.08 -3.96
CA ASP A 170 -7.95 17.76 -4.11
C ASP A 170 -6.86 17.14 -3.22
N LEU A 171 -7.17 16.83 -1.96
CA LEU A 171 -6.27 16.07 -1.08
C LEU A 171 -5.96 14.68 -1.63
N MET A 172 -6.96 13.95 -2.13
CA MET A 172 -6.77 12.62 -2.69
C MET A 172 -5.87 12.67 -3.93
N THR A 173 -6.04 13.67 -4.78
CA THR A 173 -5.17 13.90 -5.96
C THR A 173 -3.74 14.17 -5.52
N ARG A 174 -3.51 15.10 -4.58
CA ARG A 174 -2.16 15.39 -4.07
C ARG A 174 -1.48 14.16 -3.47
N VAL A 175 -2.19 13.39 -2.65
CA VAL A 175 -1.66 12.17 -2.03
C VAL A 175 -1.33 11.11 -3.09
N ASN A 176 -2.16 10.96 -4.12
CA ASN A 176 -1.89 10.05 -5.22
C ASN A 176 -0.66 10.48 -6.03
N ASP A 177 -0.52 11.77 -6.34
CA ASP A 177 0.63 12.30 -7.07
C ASP A 177 1.92 12.12 -6.27
N GLU A 178 1.89 12.41 -4.97
CA GLU A 178 3.01 12.19 -4.07
C GLU A 178 3.38 10.71 -3.98
N LEU A 179 2.39 9.81 -3.87
CA LEU A 179 2.61 8.36 -3.86
C LEU A 179 3.26 7.86 -5.16
N VAL A 180 2.83 8.37 -6.32
CA VAL A 180 3.44 8.05 -7.62
C VAL A 180 4.89 8.53 -7.67
N SER A 181 5.15 9.75 -7.21
CA SER A 181 6.52 10.30 -7.14
C SER A 181 7.42 9.49 -6.21
N PHE A 182 6.91 9.09 -5.05
CA PHE A 182 7.62 8.26 -4.07
C PHE A 182 7.94 6.89 -4.64
N ARG A 183 6.99 6.24 -5.33
CA ARG A 183 7.24 4.96 -6.02
C ARG A 183 8.33 5.08 -7.08
N ARG A 184 8.34 6.18 -7.85
CA ARG A 184 9.39 6.44 -8.84
C ARG A 184 10.76 6.61 -8.17
N LEU A 185 10.85 7.44 -7.13
CA LEU A 185 12.08 7.66 -6.35
C LEU A 185 12.60 6.36 -5.73
N ARG A 186 11.72 5.57 -5.13
CA ARG A 186 12.05 4.26 -4.56
C ARG A 186 12.63 3.32 -5.62
N ASN A 187 12.00 3.22 -6.78
CA ASN A 187 12.50 2.39 -7.88
C ASN A 187 13.89 2.83 -8.37
N ILE A 188 14.13 4.15 -8.47
CA ILE A 188 15.46 4.69 -8.84
C ILE A 188 16.50 4.32 -7.77
N ALA A 189 16.16 4.47 -6.48
CA ALA A 189 17.06 4.15 -5.39
C ALA A 189 17.39 2.65 -5.30
N ASP A 190 16.37 1.78 -5.44
CA ASP A 190 16.54 0.32 -5.45
C ASP A 190 17.38 -0.15 -6.65
N ASN A 191 17.18 0.46 -7.83
CA ASN A 191 18.00 0.20 -9.02
C ASN A 191 19.46 0.64 -8.81
N ALA A 192 19.69 1.84 -8.27
CA ALA A 192 21.04 2.34 -7.97
C ALA A 192 21.78 1.46 -6.95
N ARG A 193 21.06 0.95 -5.94
CA ARG A 193 21.61 -0.01 -4.99
C ARG A 193 22.03 -1.32 -5.68
N THR A 194 21.20 -1.81 -6.59
CA THR A 194 21.48 -3.03 -7.35
C THR A 194 22.66 -2.85 -8.29
N GLU A 195 22.75 -1.70 -8.98
CA GLU A 195 23.88 -1.34 -9.82
C GLU A 195 25.20 -1.36 -9.04
N ASN A 196 25.21 -0.81 -7.82
CA ASN A 196 26.40 -0.81 -6.97
C ASN A 196 26.89 -2.23 -6.62
N ILE A 197 25.97 -3.18 -6.40
CA ILE A 197 26.32 -4.59 -6.14
C ILE A 197 27.10 -5.17 -7.33
N TYR A 198 26.61 -4.97 -8.55
CA TYR A 198 27.28 -5.45 -9.75
C TYR A 198 28.58 -4.70 -10.04
N ASN A 199 28.63 -3.39 -9.83
CA ASN A 199 29.85 -2.61 -9.98
C ASN A 199 30.96 -3.10 -9.03
N ASN A 200 30.61 -3.39 -7.77
CA ASN A 200 31.54 -3.97 -6.80
C ASN A 200 31.98 -5.39 -7.22
N ALA A 201 31.08 -6.20 -7.79
CA ALA A 201 31.45 -7.51 -8.33
C ALA A 201 32.42 -7.40 -9.53
N VAL A 202 32.17 -6.48 -10.47
CA VAL A 202 33.04 -6.21 -11.62
C VAL A 202 34.45 -5.81 -11.16
N THR A 203 34.54 -4.83 -10.26
CA THR A 203 35.84 -4.37 -9.73
C THR A 203 36.58 -5.49 -8.99
N LYS A 204 35.87 -6.30 -8.21
CA LYS A 204 36.45 -7.47 -7.52
C LYS A 204 37.01 -8.50 -8.51
N TYR A 205 36.26 -8.86 -9.54
CA TYR A 205 36.68 -9.88 -10.50
C TYR A 205 37.78 -9.39 -11.45
N ARG A 206 37.74 -8.13 -11.89
CA ARG A 206 38.85 -7.53 -12.66
C ARG A 206 40.15 -7.50 -11.89
N LYS A 207 40.11 -7.16 -10.59
CA LYS A 207 41.31 -7.21 -9.73
C LYS A 207 41.85 -8.64 -9.62
N LEU A 208 40.98 -9.63 -9.54
CA LEU A 208 41.38 -11.04 -9.51
C LEU A 208 42.00 -11.48 -10.84
N GLU A 209 41.39 -11.12 -11.97
CA GLU A 209 41.94 -11.34 -13.31
C GLU A 209 43.36 -10.76 -13.42
N GLU A 210 43.55 -9.49 -13.05
CA GLU A 210 44.85 -8.83 -13.08
C GLU A 210 45.91 -9.56 -12.25
N ASN A 211 45.55 -10.00 -11.04
CA ASN A 211 46.45 -10.77 -10.18
C ASN A 211 46.85 -12.11 -10.81
N TYR A 212 45.90 -12.86 -11.37
CA TYR A 212 46.20 -14.14 -12.04
C TYR A 212 47.00 -13.96 -13.34
N ARG A 213 46.76 -12.87 -14.07
CA ARG A 213 47.56 -12.50 -15.25
C ARG A 213 49.00 -12.16 -14.85
N LEU A 214 49.19 -11.47 -13.73
CA LEU A 214 50.51 -11.22 -13.16
C LEU A 214 51.21 -12.52 -12.74
N PHE A 215 50.51 -13.43 -12.05
CA PHE A 215 51.05 -14.74 -11.69
C PHE A 215 51.43 -15.58 -12.91
N PHE A 216 50.66 -15.49 -14.00
CA PHE A 216 51.00 -16.13 -15.27
C PHE A 216 52.35 -15.62 -15.83
N TYR A 217 52.54 -14.31 -15.93
CA TYR A 217 53.80 -13.74 -16.41
C TYR A 217 54.99 -14.04 -15.48
N CYS A 218 54.79 -13.94 -14.17
CA CYS A 218 55.79 -14.32 -13.18
C CYS A 218 56.13 -15.81 -13.27
N GLY A 219 55.14 -16.68 -13.48
CA GLY A 219 55.33 -18.12 -13.64
C GLY A 219 56.20 -18.45 -14.85
N ILE A 220 55.92 -17.83 -16.00
CA ILE A 220 56.76 -17.97 -17.22
C ILE A 220 58.19 -17.52 -16.93
N ALA A 221 58.36 -16.35 -16.30
CA ALA A 221 59.69 -15.81 -15.97
C ALA A 221 60.47 -16.75 -15.04
N ILE A 222 59.82 -17.29 -14.00
CA ILE A 222 60.44 -18.24 -13.05
C ILE A 222 60.85 -19.54 -13.76
N ILE A 223 59.98 -20.10 -14.61
CA ILE A 223 60.28 -21.35 -15.32
C ILE A 223 61.42 -21.16 -16.33
N LEU A 224 61.44 -20.04 -17.05
CA LEU A 224 62.56 -19.68 -17.93
C LEU A 224 63.86 -19.51 -17.14
N PHE A 225 63.82 -18.74 -16.06
CA PHE A 225 64.97 -18.52 -15.20
C PHE A 225 65.51 -19.83 -14.62
N LEU A 226 64.63 -20.71 -14.14
CA LEU A 226 65.02 -21.99 -13.55
C LEU A 226 65.54 -22.98 -14.61
N SER A 227 64.98 -22.96 -15.82
CA SER A 227 65.47 -23.76 -16.96
C SER A 227 66.87 -23.33 -17.42
N VAL A 228 67.12 -22.02 -17.53
CA VAL A 228 68.44 -21.47 -17.87
C VAL A 228 69.44 -21.67 -16.72
N GLY A 229 69.00 -21.45 -15.47
CA GLY A 229 69.80 -21.70 -14.28
C GLY A 229 70.28 -23.15 -14.21
N LEU A 230 69.38 -24.13 -14.37
CA LEU A 230 69.73 -25.55 -14.42
C LEU A 230 70.72 -25.87 -15.55
N LEU A 231 70.63 -25.21 -16.71
CA LEU A 231 71.59 -25.38 -17.80
C LEU A 231 72.99 -24.91 -17.43
N THR A 232 73.12 -23.75 -16.78
CA THR A 232 74.43 -23.22 -16.35
C THR A 232 75.03 -24.03 -15.20
N LEU A 233 74.21 -24.51 -14.27
CA LEU A 233 74.64 -25.34 -13.14
C LEU A 233 74.91 -26.81 -13.50
N LYS A 234 74.55 -27.25 -14.71
CA LYS A 234 74.79 -28.62 -15.19
C LYS A 234 76.23 -29.08 -14.97
N GLN A 235 77.20 -28.20 -15.24
CA GLN A 235 78.63 -28.51 -15.16
C GLN A 235 79.08 -28.80 -13.71
N ILE A 236 78.36 -28.29 -12.72
CA ILE A 236 78.66 -28.48 -11.29
C ILE A 236 77.83 -29.64 -10.70
N LEU A 237 76.56 -29.78 -11.09
CA LEU A 237 75.63 -30.76 -10.49
C LEU A 237 75.85 -32.20 -10.98
N VAL A 238 76.15 -32.40 -12.27
CA VAL A 238 76.30 -33.74 -12.88
C VAL A 238 77.53 -34.51 -12.35
N PRO A 239 78.68 -33.88 -12.05
CA PRO A 239 79.80 -34.62 -11.46
C PRO A 239 79.70 -34.81 -9.93
N HIS A 240 78.83 -34.08 -9.22
CA HIS A 240 78.87 -34.02 -7.74
C HIS A 240 77.62 -34.57 -7.03
N ILE A 241 76.43 -34.55 -7.65
CA ILE A 241 75.16 -34.87 -6.96
C ILE A 241 74.25 -35.81 -7.78
N PHE A 242 74.19 -35.69 -9.11
CA PHE A 242 73.24 -36.43 -9.93
C PHE A 242 73.89 -37.21 -11.07
N SER A 243 73.38 -38.41 -11.35
CA SER A 243 73.68 -39.08 -12.63
C SER A 243 73.08 -38.29 -13.80
N ILE A 244 73.68 -38.39 -14.99
CA ILE A 244 73.24 -37.60 -16.15
C ILE A 244 71.77 -37.83 -16.51
N VAL A 245 71.26 -39.05 -16.28
CA VAL A 245 69.87 -39.43 -16.51
C VAL A 245 68.92 -38.78 -15.49
N GLU A 246 69.30 -38.74 -14.21
CA GLU A 246 68.50 -38.14 -13.14
C GLU A 246 68.36 -36.62 -13.32
N PHE A 247 69.44 -35.96 -13.77
CA PHE A 247 69.40 -34.53 -14.08
C PHE A 247 68.39 -34.19 -15.20
N TRP A 248 68.37 -34.99 -16.28
CA TRP A 248 67.40 -34.81 -17.36
C TRP A 248 65.96 -35.13 -16.90
N ALA A 249 65.78 -36.13 -16.04
CA ALA A 249 64.48 -36.47 -15.46
C ALA A 249 63.92 -35.30 -14.60
N VAL A 250 64.72 -34.75 -13.69
CA VAL A 250 64.32 -33.60 -12.84
C VAL A 250 63.97 -32.38 -13.69
N LYS A 251 64.78 -32.07 -14.71
CA LYS A 251 64.50 -30.96 -15.63
C LYS A 251 63.17 -31.16 -16.36
N ALA A 252 62.90 -32.38 -16.84
CA ALA A 252 61.64 -32.71 -17.51
C ALA A 252 60.44 -32.60 -16.56
N SER A 253 60.55 -33.08 -15.32
CA SER A 253 59.49 -32.97 -14.32
C SER A 253 59.17 -31.52 -13.95
N ILE A 254 60.19 -30.68 -13.78
CA ILE A 254 60.01 -29.24 -13.52
C ILE A 254 59.31 -28.55 -14.69
N LEU A 255 59.68 -28.89 -15.92
CA LEU A 255 59.06 -28.32 -17.12
C LEU A 255 57.57 -28.74 -17.21
N LEU A 256 57.28 -30.01 -16.90
CA LEU A 256 55.91 -30.53 -16.87
C LEU A 256 55.05 -29.84 -15.80
N VAL A 257 55.54 -29.72 -14.57
CA VAL A 257 54.85 -28.98 -13.50
C VAL A 257 54.72 -27.49 -13.83
N GLY A 258 55.73 -26.93 -14.50
CA GLY A 258 55.71 -25.54 -14.93
C GLY A 258 54.62 -25.27 -15.97
N ILE A 259 54.49 -26.12 -16.98
CA ILE A 259 53.44 -26.02 -18.00
C ILE A 259 52.05 -26.14 -17.35
N THR A 260 51.84 -27.12 -16.46
CA THR A 260 50.53 -27.30 -15.81
C THR A 260 50.15 -26.09 -14.95
N LEU A 261 51.10 -25.49 -14.24
CA LEU A 261 50.88 -24.29 -13.43
C LEU A 261 50.60 -23.04 -14.29
N ILE A 262 51.35 -22.85 -15.38
CA ILE A 262 51.10 -21.76 -16.35
C ILE A 262 49.70 -21.92 -16.96
N SER A 263 49.33 -23.12 -17.41
CA SER A 263 48.01 -23.42 -17.96
C SER A 263 46.89 -23.14 -16.94
N TYR A 264 47.11 -23.47 -15.67
CA TYR A 264 46.16 -23.18 -14.60
C TYR A 264 45.96 -21.66 -14.41
N PHE A 265 47.03 -20.87 -14.31
CA PHE A 265 46.91 -19.41 -14.13
C PHE A 265 46.25 -18.72 -15.32
N LEU A 266 46.61 -19.13 -16.55
CA LEU A 266 45.98 -18.60 -17.76
C LEU A 266 44.47 -18.84 -17.75
N LYS A 267 44.06 -20.07 -17.42
CA LYS A 267 42.65 -20.45 -17.38
C LYS A 267 41.89 -19.71 -16.29
N GLN A 268 42.48 -19.60 -15.09
CA GLN A 268 41.87 -18.88 -13.99
C GLN A 268 41.71 -17.39 -14.30
N SER A 269 42.68 -16.78 -14.99
CA SER A 269 42.57 -15.41 -15.51
C SER A 269 41.39 -15.27 -16.48
N THR A 270 41.29 -16.17 -17.48
CA THR A 270 40.17 -16.11 -18.46
C THR A 270 38.81 -16.33 -17.83
N HIS A 271 38.72 -17.16 -16.78
CA HIS A 271 37.48 -17.38 -16.03
C HIS A 271 37.04 -16.11 -15.30
N TYR A 272 37.95 -15.45 -14.58
CA TYR A 272 37.61 -14.21 -13.88
C TYR A 272 37.33 -13.04 -14.82
N GLN A 273 37.99 -12.99 -15.98
CA GLN A 273 37.66 -12.04 -17.05
C GLN A 273 36.21 -12.25 -17.52
N ARG A 274 35.83 -13.48 -17.87
CA ARG A 274 34.45 -13.81 -18.29
C ARG A 274 33.43 -13.46 -17.21
N LEU A 275 33.75 -13.74 -15.94
CA LEU A 275 32.86 -13.43 -14.82
C LEU A 275 32.71 -11.92 -14.64
N ALA A 276 33.80 -11.15 -14.78
CA ALA A 276 33.75 -9.70 -14.76
C ALA A 276 32.90 -9.14 -15.91
N ASP A 277 33.08 -9.66 -17.12
CA ASP A 277 32.33 -9.24 -18.32
C ASP A 277 30.83 -9.56 -18.20
N GLN A 278 30.46 -10.73 -17.66
CA GLN A 278 29.06 -11.07 -17.39
C GLN A 278 28.42 -10.11 -16.37
N ASN A 279 29.13 -9.78 -15.29
CA ASN A 279 28.63 -8.83 -14.29
C ASN A 279 28.55 -7.41 -14.85
N TYR A 280 29.49 -7.02 -15.71
CA TYR A 280 29.49 -5.72 -16.38
C TYR A 280 28.32 -5.61 -17.37
N GLN A 281 28.10 -6.65 -18.18
CA GLN A 281 26.94 -6.71 -19.06
C GLN A 281 25.64 -6.59 -18.26
N THR A 282 25.51 -7.36 -17.17
CA THR A 282 24.32 -7.30 -16.30
C THR A 282 24.14 -5.91 -15.67
N GLN A 283 25.23 -5.25 -15.27
CA GLN A 283 25.19 -3.88 -14.75
C GLN A 283 24.64 -2.90 -15.80
N VAL A 284 25.16 -2.93 -17.02
CA VAL A 284 24.71 -2.04 -18.11
C VAL A 284 23.27 -2.35 -18.50
N GLU A 285 22.87 -3.63 -18.54
CA GLU A 285 21.49 -4.05 -18.77
C GLU A 285 20.54 -3.51 -17.70
N LEU A 286 20.92 -3.57 -16.41
CA LEU A 286 20.14 -3.00 -15.31
C LEU A 286 20.08 -1.47 -15.35
N GLN A 287 21.11 -0.80 -15.85
CA GLN A 287 21.12 0.65 -16.04
C GLN A 287 20.18 1.07 -17.18
N ALA A 288 20.13 0.30 -18.26
CA ALA A 288 19.25 0.55 -19.40
C ALA A 288 17.79 0.12 -19.14
N TYR A 289 17.58 -0.78 -18.17
CA TYR A 289 16.29 -1.43 -17.90
C TYR A 289 15.12 -0.45 -17.61
N PRO A 290 15.26 0.60 -16.78
CA PRO A 290 14.17 1.54 -16.53
C PRO A 290 13.71 2.26 -17.80
N SER A 291 14.67 2.73 -18.61
CA SER A 291 14.39 3.41 -19.87
C SER A 291 13.74 2.48 -20.89
N PHE A 292 14.15 1.21 -20.92
CA PHE A 292 13.52 0.20 -21.77
C PHE A 292 12.07 -0.08 -21.33
N MET A 293 11.84 -0.28 -20.02
CA MET A 293 10.52 -0.56 -19.47
C MET A 293 9.53 0.60 -19.63
N GLU A 294 9.99 1.84 -19.69
CA GLU A 294 9.15 3.02 -19.93
C GLU A 294 8.65 3.08 -21.39
N SER A 295 9.38 2.49 -22.33
CA SER A 295 9.01 2.43 -23.75
C SER A 295 8.01 1.32 -24.11
N ILE A 296 7.69 0.43 -23.17
CA ILE A 296 6.87 -0.76 -23.40
C ILE A 296 5.44 -0.52 -22.88
N PRO A 297 4.39 -0.88 -23.65
CA PRO A 297 3.01 -0.81 -23.18
C PRO A 297 2.80 -1.63 -21.89
N THR A 298 1.96 -1.13 -20.98
CA THR A 298 1.69 -1.77 -19.68
C THR A 298 1.18 -3.20 -19.78
N GLU A 299 0.53 -3.58 -20.88
CA GLU A 299 0.03 -4.94 -21.12
C GLU A 299 1.15 -5.95 -21.41
N GLU A 300 2.25 -5.51 -22.05
CA GLU A 300 3.38 -6.38 -22.42
C GLU A 300 4.50 -6.36 -21.37
N ALA A 301 4.57 -5.31 -20.54
CA ALA A 301 5.57 -5.17 -19.49
C ALA A 301 5.57 -6.34 -18.48
N ALA A 302 4.42 -6.96 -18.23
CA ALA A 302 4.32 -8.15 -17.38
C ALA A 302 5.00 -9.38 -18.00
N ASN A 303 4.86 -9.57 -19.32
CA ASN A 303 5.50 -10.67 -20.06
C ASN A 303 7.02 -10.48 -20.11
N VAL A 304 7.48 -9.27 -20.38
CA VAL A 304 8.91 -8.95 -20.39
C VAL A 304 9.54 -9.19 -19.01
N ARG A 305 8.87 -8.79 -17.91
CA ARG A 305 9.34 -9.12 -16.55
C ARG A 305 9.43 -10.62 -16.29
N LYS A 306 8.48 -11.41 -16.79
CA LYS A 306 8.49 -12.87 -16.66
C LYS A 306 9.64 -13.51 -17.43
N GLU A 307 9.90 -13.08 -18.66
CA GLU A 307 11.03 -13.57 -19.46
C GLU A 307 12.38 -13.22 -18.83
N LEU A 308 12.54 -11.98 -18.37
CA LEU A 308 13.76 -11.56 -17.68
C LEU A 308 13.94 -12.32 -16.37
N ALA A 309 12.86 -12.55 -15.61
CA ALA A 309 12.96 -13.33 -14.38
C ALA A 309 13.51 -14.74 -14.64
N LEU A 310 13.08 -15.41 -15.72
CA LEU A 310 13.62 -16.70 -16.13
C LEU A 310 15.09 -16.64 -16.59
N LYS A 311 15.51 -15.50 -17.15
CA LYS A 311 16.89 -15.30 -17.64
C LYS A 311 17.89 -15.01 -16.51
N TYR A 312 17.48 -14.29 -15.47
CA TYR A 312 18.38 -13.82 -14.41
C TYR A 312 18.24 -14.55 -13.07
N PHE A 313 17.06 -15.11 -12.72
CA PHE A 313 16.89 -15.87 -11.48
C PHE A 313 17.15 -17.36 -11.68
N GLY A 314 17.93 -17.96 -10.78
CA GLY A 314 18.19 -19.41 -10.79
C GLY A 314 19.16 -19.89 -11.87
N ARG A 315 19.84 -18.98 -12.58
CA ARG A 315 20.89 -19.37 -13.54
C ARG A 315 22.10 -19.89 -12.77
N GLU A 316 22.52 -21.11 -13.07
CA GLU A 316 23.78 -21.65 -12.54
C GLU A 316 24.92 -20.72 -12.95
N VAL A 317 25.69 -20.26 -11.96
CA VAL A 317 26.89 -19.47 -12.21
C VAL A 317 27.91 -20.41 -12.85
N ASP A 318 28.04 -20.28 -14.16
CA ASP A 318 29.13 -20.82 -14.97
C ASP A 318 29.30 -22.37 -14.95
N GLY A 319 28.27 -23.09 -15.39
CA GLY A 319 28.43 -24.51 -15.77
C GLY A 319 29.42 -24.72 -16.94
N THR A 320 29.74 -23.68 -17.70
CA THR A 320 30.66 -23.71 -18.84
C THR A 320 32.13 -23.74 -18.42
N ALA A 321 32.56 -22.96 -17.43
CA ALA A 321 33.95 -22.97 -16.99
C ALA A 321 34.35 -24.25 -16.26
N HIS A 322 33.44 -24.84 -15.47
CA HIS A 322 33.66 -26.16 -14.86
C HIS A 322 33.72 -27.27 -15.91
N LYS A 323 32.89 -27.19 -16.95
CA LYS A 323 32.91 -28.14 -18.08
C LYS A 323 34.18 -28.00 -18.92
N ASP A 324 34.62 -26.78 -19.21
CA ASP A 324 35.89 -26.51 -19.90
C ASP A 324 37.09 -26.93 -19.03
N MET A 325 37.02 -26.81 -17.69
CA MET A 325 37.97 -27.37 -16.71
C MET A 325 38.10 -28.87 -16.84
N SER A 326 36.96 -29.57 -16.79
CA SER A 326 36.89 -31.01 -16.93
C SER A 326 37.45 -31.49 -18.26
N ASN A 327 37.10 -30.81 -19.36
CA ASN A 327 37.54 -31.18 -20.70
C ASN A 327 39.06 -31.04 -20.89
N LEU A 328 39.68 -29.97 -20.40
CA LEU A 328 41.12 -29.79 -20.52
C LEU A 328 41.93 -30.74 -19.63
N ILE A 329 41.43 -31.07 -18.43
CA ILE A 329 42.06 -32.09 -17.58
C ILE A 329 41.94 -33.46 -18.28
N SER A 330 40.78 -33.76 -18.87
CA SER A 330 40.58 -34.97 -19.67
C SER A 330 41.52 -35.02 -20.88
N ASP A 331 41.68 -33.92 -21.63
CA ASP A 331 42.56 -33.83 -22.79
C ASP A 331 44.04 -33.94 -22.40
N GLN A 332 44.45 -33.34 -21.27
CA GLN A 332 45.81 -33.49 -20.74
C GLN A 332 46.07 -34.92 -20.25
N MET A 333 45.12 -35.55 -19.57
CA MET A 333 45.23 -36.95 -19.15
C MET A 333 45.28 -37.89 -20.36
N LYS A 334 44.47 -37.64 -21.38
CA LYS A 334 44.44 -38.41 -22.62
C LYS A 334 45.73 -38.26 -23.41
N SER A 335 46.20 -37.03 -23.61
CA SER A 335 47.47 -36.76 -24.30
C SER A 335 48.68 -37.33 -23.54
N THR A 336 48.69 -37.23 -22.20
CA THR A 336 49.73 -37.86 -21.38
C THR A 336 49.69 -39.39 -21.47
N THR A 337 48.50 -39.98 -21.50
CA THR A 337 48.31 -41.43 -21.65
C THR A 337 48.77 -41.91 -23.04
N GLU A 338 48.39 -41.20 -24.10
CA GLU A 338 48.81 -41.49 -25.47
C GLU A 338 50.34 -41.35 -25.63
N MET A 339 50.94 -40.34 -25.00
CA MET A 339 52.39 -40.14 -24.99
C MET A 339 53.12 -41.26 -24.22
N VAL A 340 52.63 -41.67 -23.06
CA VAL A 340 53.19 -42.80 -22.28
C VAL A 340 53.06 -44.10 -23.07
N LYS A 341 51.93 -44.32 -23.74
CA LYS A 341 51.69 -45.49 -24.58
C LYS A 341 52.65 -45.51 -25.77
N ALA A 342 52.79 -44.40 -26.50
CA ALA A 342 53.72 -44.28 -27.62
C ALA A 342 55.19 -44.48 -27.18
N THR A 343 55.56 -43.96 -26.01
CA THR A 343 56.91 -44.15 -25.45
C THR A 343 57.16 -45.61 -25.07
N THR A 344 56.15 -46.28 -24.51
CA THR A 344 56.23 -47.70 -24.15
C THR A 344 56.34 -48.60 -25.38
N GLU A 345 55.58 -48.29 -26.44
CA GLU A 345 55.65 -48.98 -27.73
C GLU A 345 57.02 -48.75 -28.41
N ALA A 346 57.56 -47.53 -28.37
CA ALA A 346 58.89 -47.23 -28.90
C ALA A 346 60.01 -47.97 -28.14
N ILE A 347 59.95 -48.04 -26.81
CA ILE A 347 60.91 -48.79 -25.98
C ILE A 347 60.81 -50.30 -26.25
N LYS A 348 59.60 -50.81 -26.47
CA LYS A 348 59.38 -52.22 -26.82
C LYS A 348 59.96 -52.56 -28.19
N ASN A 349 59.85 -51.65 -29.16
CA ASN A 349 60.42 -51.79 -30.51
C ASN A 349 61.95 -51.61 -30.56
N LEU A 350 62.58 -51.02 -29.53
CA LEU A 350 64.04 -50.88 -29.41
C LEU A 350 64.72 -52.04 -28.69
N LYS A 351 63.96 -52.93 -28.03
CA LYS A 351 64.47 -54.09 -27.29
C LYS A 351 64.26 -55.44 -28.03
N GLY A 352 63.71 -55.41 -29.24
CA GLY A 352 63.74 -56.51 -30.21
C GLY A 352 64.68 -56.16 -31.34
#